data_AF-A0A2Y9SSP6-F1
#
_entry.id   AF-A0A2Y9SSP6-F1
#
_cell.length_a   1.000
_cell.length_b   1.000
_cell.length_c   1.000
_cell.angle_alpha   90.00
_cell.angle_beta   90.00
_cell.angle_gamma   90.00
#
_symmetry.space_group_name_H-M   'P 1'
#
loop_
_entity.id
_entity.type
_entity.pdbx_description
1 polymer ?
#
loop_
_entity_poly.entity_id
_entity_poly.type
_entity_poly.pdbx_seq_one_letter_code
_entity_poly.pdbx_strand_id
1 'polypeptide(L)'
;MSDIRHSLLRRDALSAAKEVLYHLDIYFSSQLQSAPLPIVDKGPVELLEEFVFQVPKERGAQPKRLNSLQELQLLEIMCSYFQEQSKDSVRQIIFSSLFSPQGNKADDSRMSLLGKLVSMAVAVCRIPVLECAASWLQRTPVVYCVRLARALVDDYCCLVPGSVQTLKQIFSASPRFCCQFITSVTALYDLSSDDLIPPLDLLEMIVNWIFEDPRLILITFLNTPIAANLPIGFLELTPLTGLIRWCVKAPLAYKRKKQPPLANGHVTAKVTKDSGGVDRDSHLLYSKLHLSALQVLMMLQVHLTEKNLYGRLGLILFDHMVPLVEEINRLADELNPLNASQEIELSLDRLAQALQVAMASGALLCTRDDLRTLCSRLPHNKPIR
;
A
#
# COMPACT_ATOMS: atom_id res chain seq x y z
N MET A 1 20.21 21.73 -20.74
CA MET A 1 19.98 20.27 -20.88
C MET A 1 20.34 19.71 -22.27
N SER A 2 20.31 20.51 -23.35
CA SER A 2 20.70 20.07 -24.71
C SER A 2 22.12 19.50 -24.79
N ASP A 3 23.09 20.16 -24.15
CA ASP A 3 24.50 19.75 -24.21
C ASP A 3 24.73 18.41 -23.48
N ILE A 4 24.07 18.24 -22.34
CA ILE A 4 24.03 16.97 -21.60
C ILE A 4 23.45 15.86 -22.49
N ARG A 5 22.31 16.11 -23.14
CA ARG A 5 21.71 15.15 -24.07
C ARG A 5 22.69 14.74 -25.19
N HIS A 6 23.39 15.68 -25.81
CA HIS A 6 24.35 15.38 -26.88
C HIS A 6 25.53 14.53 -26.41
N SER A 7 26.02 14.75 -25.18
CA SER A 7 27.03 13.90 -24.54
C SER A 7 26.54 12.46 -24.37
N LEU A 8 25.31 12.30 -23.87
CA LEU A 8 24.72 11.00 -23.54
C LEU A 8 24.40 10.14 -24.78
N LEU A 9 24.03 10.75 -25.90
CA LEU A 9 23.75 10.03 -27.16
C LEU A 9 24.94 9.23 -27.72
N ARG A 10 26.16 9.56 -27.29
CA ARG A 10 27.40 8.87 -27.74
C ARG A 10 27.77 7.65 -26.89
N ARG A 11 27.02 7.37 -25.82
CA ARG A 11 27.31 6.31 -24.86
C ARG A 11 26.42 5.09 -25.09
N ASP A 12 26.85 3.94 -24.56
CA ASP A 12 25.95 2.80 -24.42
C ASP A 12 24.84 3.11 -23.41
N ALA A 13 23.75 2.32 -23.44
CA ALA A 13 22.54 2.61 -22.67
C ALA A 13 22.78 2.66 -21.14
N LEU A 14 23.62 1.78 -20.60
CA LEU A 14 23.86 1.71 -19.16
C LEU A 14 24.79 2.85 -18.70
N SER A 15 25.83 3.13 -19.46
CA SER A 15 26.71 4.27 -19.21
C SER A 15 25.97 5.60 -19.34
N ALA A 16 25.03 5.71 -20.29
CA ALA A 16 24.16 6.88 -20.42
C ALA A 16 23.23 7.02 -19.21
N ALA A 17 22.55 5.94 -18.79
CA ALA A 17 21.68 5.97 -17.61
C ALA A 17 22.43 6.39 -16.34
N LYS A 18 23.62 5.83 -16.10
CA LYS A 18 24.48 6.19 -14.96
C LYS A 18 24.86 7.68 -14.99
N GLU A 19 25.27 8.18 -16.15
CA GLU A 19 25.69 9.57 -16.31
C GLU A 19 24.51 10.54 -16.19
N VAL A 20 23.31 10.16 -16.63
CA VAL A 20 22.09 10.96 -16.43
C VAL A 20 21.82 11.13 -14.95
N LEU A 21 21.86 10.05 -14.16
CA LEU A 21 21.67 10.13 -12.71
C LEU A 21 22.70 11.06 -12.07
N TYR A 22 23.96 10.97 -12.47
CA TYR A 22 25.03 11.86 -12.00
C TYR A 22 24.80 13.33 -12.34
N HIS A 23 24.40 13.65 -13.58
CA HIS A 23 24.09 15.03 -13.96
C HIS A 23 22.88 15.59 -13.23
N LEU A 24 21.83 14.78 -13.03
CA LEU A 24 20.66 15.17 -12.25
C LEU A 24 21.00 15.37 -10.78
N ASP A 25 21.93 14.57 -10.24
CA ASP A 25 22.44 14.75 -8.88
C ASP A 25 23.03 16.14 -8.65
N ILE A 26 23.92 16.55 -9.56
CA ILE A 26 24.55 17.88 -9.54
C ILE A 26 23.48 18.96 -9.68
N TYR A 27 22.56 18.79 -10.64
CA TYR A 27 21.49 19.73 -10.92
C TYR A 27 20.60 19.97 -9.70
N PHE A 28 20.04 18.90 -9.11
CA PHE A 28 19.15 19.01 -7.96
C PHE A 28 19.88 19.41 -6.68
N SER A 29 21.14 18.99 -6.50
CA SER A 29 21.99 19.47 -5.41
C SER A 29 22.18 20.99 -5.46
N SER A 30 22.41 21.55 -6.65
CA SER A 30 22.56 23.00 -6.85
C SER A 30 21.24 23.76 -6.69
N GLN A 31 20.14 23.20 -7.22
CA GLN A 31 18.81 23.80 -7.04
C GLN A 31 18.42 23.91 -5.57
N LEU A 32 18.60 22.85 -4.79
CA LEU A 32 18.25 22.86 -3.35
C LEU A 32 19.11 23.83 -2.52
N GLN A 33 20.31 24.18 -2.99
CA GLN A 33 21.12 25.22 -2.36
C GLN A 33 20.64 26.64 -2.69
N SER A 34 20.02 26.82 -3.86
CA SER A 34 19.58 28.14 -4.35
C SER A 34 18.12 28.47 -4.04
N ALA A 35 17.25 27.46 -3.88
CA ALA A 35 15.87 27.62 -3.46
C ALA A 35 15.39 26.42 -2.61
N PRO A 36 14.62 26.65 -1.53
CA PRO A 36 14.15 25.58 -0.66
C PRO A 36 13.03 24.71 -1.25
N LEU A 37 12.37 25.17 -2.33
CA LEU A 37 11.36 24.39 -3.07
C LEU A 37 11.88 24.07 -4.48
N PRO A 38 12.23 22.80 -4.75
CA PRO A 38 12.70 22.40 -6.07
C PRO A 38 11.53 22.41 -7.05
N ILE A 39 11.66 23.18 -8.13
CA ILE A 39 10.77 23.06 -9.29
C ILE A 39 11.40 22.01 -10.21
N VAL A 40 10.77 20.83 -10.27
CA VAL A 40 11.19 19.82 -11.26
C VAL A 40 10.73 20.30 -12.63
N ASP A 41 11.66 20.90 -13.38
CA ASP A 41 11.44 21.28 -14.78
C ASP A 41 11.19 20.04 -15.65
N LYS A 42 10.58 20.23 -16.82
CA LYS A 42 10.36 19.14 -17.80
C LYS A 42 11.67 18.51 -18.31
N GLY A 43 12.76 19.28 -18.32
CA GLY A 43 14.06 18.85 -18.84
C GLY A 43 14.64 17.59 -18.17
N PRO A 44 14.76 17.54 -16.83
CA PRO A 44 15.13 16.34 -16.09
C PRO A 44 14.31 15.10 -16.45
N VAL A 45 12.98 15.23 -16.49
CA VAL A 45 12.06 14.11 -16.79
C VAL A 45 12.29 13.59 -18.21
N GLU A 46 12.46 14.47 -19.19
CA GLU A 46 12.74 14.10 -20.58
C GLU A 46 14.05 13.32 -20.73
N LEU A 47 15.10 13.67 -19.97
CA LEU A 47 16.36 12.92 -19.99
C LEU A 47 16.19 11.52 -19.38
N LEU A 48 15.41 11.39 -18.30
CA LEU A 48 15.11 10.10 -17.69
C LEU A 48 14.29 9.22 -18.64
N GLU A 49 13.27 9.78 -19.30
CA GLU A 49 12.49 9.09 -20.32
C GLU A 49 13.39 8.51 -21.43
N GLU A 50 14.28 9.34 -21.98
CA GLU A 50 15.12 8.94 -23.10
C GLU A 50 16.21 7.92 -22.70
N PHE A 51 16.89 8.13 -21.57
CA PHE A 51 18.11 7.38 -21.24
C PHE A 51 17.93 6.32 -20.16
N VAL A 52 16.92 6.41 -19.30
CA VAL A 52 16.60 5.36 -18.30
C VAL A 52 15.47 4.47 -18.82
N PHE A 53 14.38 5.06 -19.28
CA PHE A 53 13.19 4.31 -19.74
C PHE A 53 13.22 3.96 -21.23
N GLN A 54 14.26 4.38 -21.96
CA GLN A 54 14.48 4.09 -23.38
C GLN A 54 13.30 4.51 -24.28
N VAL A 55 12.62 5.60 -23.91
CA VAL A 55 11.48 6.18 -24.63
C VAL A 55 12.03 7.13 -25.71
N PRO A 56 11.88 6.79 -27.01
CA PRO A 56 12.45 7.63 -28.07
C PRO A 56 11.75 8.99 -28.15
N LYS A 57 12.54 10.06 -28.33
CA LYS A 57 12.03 11.42 -28.55
C LYS A 57 11.46 11.62 -29.96
N GLU A 58 11.95 10.87 -30.94
CA GLU A 58 11.57 10.98 -32.35
C GLU A 58 10.33 10.13 -32.66
N ARG A 59 9.33 10.74 -33.31
CA ARG A 59 8.12 10.02 -33.75
C ARG A 59 8.50 8.94 -34.77
N GLY A 60 8.30 7.67 -34.41
CA GLY A 60 8.53 6.52 -35.29
C GLY A 60 9.81 5.74 -34.98
N ALA A 61 10.68 6.24 -34.09
CA ALA A 61 11.80 5.45 -33.59
C ALA A 61 11.29 4.33 -32.66
N GLN A 62 11.84 3.12 -32.84
CA GLN A 62 11.50 1.98 -31.99
C GLN A 62 12.20 2.11 -30.63
N PRO A 63 11.51 1.84 -29.51
CA PRO A 63 12.15 1.79 -28.19
C PRO A 63 13.27 0.75 -28.18
N LYS A 64 14.46 1.15 -27.73
CA LYS A 64 15.57 0.21 -27.51
C LYS A 64 15.30 -0.54 -26.21
N ARG A 65 14.78 -1.77 -26.30
CA ARG A 65 14.56 -2.59 -25.11
C ARG A 65 15.90 -3.09 -24.55
N LEU A 66 16.12 -2.88 -23.26
CA LEU A 66 17.19 -3.55 -22.53
C LEU A 66 16.88 -5.04 -22.43
N ASN A 67 17.91 -5.88 -22.54
CA ASN A 67 17.77 -7.29 -22.22
C ASN A 67 17.74 -7.50 -20.68
N SER A 68 17.41 -8.72 -20.22
CA SER A 68 17.27 -9.00 -18.79
C SER A 68 18.55 -8.77 -17.97
N LEU A 69 19.73 -9.03 -18.56
CA LEU A 69 21.01 -8.78 -17.88
C LEU A 69 21.26 -7.27 -17.75
N GLN A 70 21.02 -6.51 -18.82
CA GLN A 70 21.15 -5.05 -18.81
C GLN A 70 20.15 -4.40 -17.85
N GLU A 71 18.93 -4.92 -17.78
CA GLU A 71 17.93 -4.44 -16.83
C GLU A 71 18.37 -4.70 -15.38
N LEU A 72 18.91 -5.88 -15.07
CA LEU A 72 19.50 -6.17 -13.76
C LEU A 72 20.67 -5.22 -13.43
N GLN A 73 21.56 -4.98 -14.39
CA GLN A 73 22.66 -4.02 -14.24
C GLN A 73 22.17 -2.58 -14.02
N LEU A 74 21.10 -2.18 -14.71
CA LEU A 74 20.47 -0.87 -14.47
C LEU A 74 19.93 -0.76 -13.05
N LEU A 75 19.24 -1.79 -12.56
CA LEU A 75 18.75 -1.84 -11.17
C LEU A 75 19.91 -1.73 -10.17
N GLU A 76 21.03 -2.42 -10.42
CA GLU A 76 22.24 -2.34 -9.58
C GLU A 76 22.84 -0.94 -9.57
N ILE A 77 22.92 -0.28 -10.73
CA ILE A 77 23.36 1.12 -10.87
C ILE A 77 22.46 2.03 -10.03
N MET A 78 21.14 1.87 -10.13
CA MET A 78 20.18 2.69 -9.37
C MET A 78 20.30 2.45 -7.87
N CYS A 79 20.37 1.19 -7.42
CA CYS A 79 20.57 0.87 -6.01
C CYS A 79 21.87 1.44 -5.45
N SER A 80 22.97 1.30 -6.19
CA SER A 80 24.27 1.87 -5.82
C SER A 80 24.19 3.40 -5.72
N TYR A 81 23.57 4.05 -6.71
CA TYR A 81 23.36 5.50 -6.69
C TYR A 81 22.60 5.97 -5.44
N PHE A 82 21.44 5.36 -5.13
CA PHE A 82 20.66 5.76 -3.94
C PHE A 82 21.37 5.43 -2.62
N GLN A 83 22.22 4.40 -2.61
CA GLN A 83 23.03 4.05 -1.46
C GLN A 83 24.15 5.07 -1.21
N GLU A 84 24.79 5.56 -2.27
CA GLU A 84 25.93 6.48 -2.21
C GLU A 84 25.51 7.94 -1.98
N GLN A 85 24.32 8.35 -2.43
CA GLN A 85 23.85 9.72 -2.22
C GLN A 85 23.52 9.97 -0.74
N SER A 86 24.26 10.90 -0.12
CA SER A 86 24.18 11.23 1.30
C SER A 86 23.08 12.24 1.66
N LYS A 87 22.57 13.02 0.69
CA LYS A 87 21.52 14.02 0.89
C LYS A 87 20.14 13.42 0.63
N ASP A 88 19.37 13.22 1.70
CA ASP A 88 18.00 12.68 1.63
C ASP A 88 17.11 13.44 0.66
N SER A 89 17.13 14.77 0.69
CA SER A 89 16.32 15.61 -0.20
C SER A 89 16.62 15.37 -1.68
N VAL A 90 17.90 15.19 -2.04
CA VAL A 90 18.32 14.88 -3.42
C VAL A 90 17.83 13.50 -3.83
N ARG A 91 17.99 12.48 -2.97
CA ARG A 91 17.47 11.12 -3.22
C ARG A 91 15.98 11.14 -3.50
N GLN A 92 15.21 11.84 -2.65
CA GLN A 92 13.76 11.91 -2.75
C GLN A 92 13.31 12.59 -4.05
N ILE A 93 13.97 13.68 -4.46
CA ILE A 93 13.62 14.38 -5.71
C ILE A 93 13.96 13.54 -6.93
N ILE A 94 15.11 12.86 -6.94
CA ILE A 94 15.50 12.01 -8.07
C ILE A 94 14.58 10.80 -8.17
N PHE A 95 14.26 10.15 -7.04
CA PHE A 95 13.28 9.06 -7.01
C PHE A 95 11.91 9.54 -7.51
N SER A 96 11.46 10.71 -7.05
CA SER A 96 10.20 11.31 -7.52
C SER A 96 10.24 11.64 -9.02
N SER A 97 11.36 12.15 -9.53
CA SER A 97 11.52 12.48 -10.96
C SER A 97 11.54 11.23 -11.85
N LEU A 98 12.07 10.12 -11.33
CA LEU A 98 12.06 8.81 -12.01
C LEU A 98 10.66 8.21 -12.07
N PHE A 99 9.94 8.21 -10.95
CA PHE A 99 8.81 7.30 -10.75
C PHE A 99 7.46 7.97 -10.51
N SER A 100 7.40 9.29 -10.32
CA SER A 100 6.09 9.96 -10.22
C SER A 100 5.35 9.85 -11.57
N PRO A 101 4.07 9.47 -11.57
CA PRO A 101 3.29 9.37 -12.80
C PRO A 101 3.28 10.69 -13.57
N GLN A 102 3.52 10.63 -14.88
CA GLN A 102 3.53 11.80 -15.77
C GLN A 102 2.23 11.92 -16.61
N GLY A 103 1.33 10.94 -16.51
CA GLY A 103 0.11 10.87 -17.32
C GLY A 103 0.41 10.50 -18.78
N ASN A 104 1.49 9.76 -19.03
CA ASN A 104 1.95 9.44 -20.38
C ASN A 104 2.26 7.94 -20.55
N LYS A 105 2.51 7.52 -21.80
CA LYS A 105 2.73 6.10 -22.14
C LYS A 105 3.95 5.47 -21.46
N ALA A 106 4.87 6.27 -20.94
CA ALA A 106 6.05 5.77 -20.26
C ALA A 106 5.76 5.36 -18.79
N ASP A 107 4.60 5.72 -18.25
CA ASP A 107 4.24 5.38 -16.86
C ASP A 107 4.18 3.87 -16.61
N ASP A 108 3.82 3.06 -17.60
CA ASP A 108 3.85 1.59 -17.44
C ASP A 108 5.28 1.06 -17.33
N SER A 109 6.21 1.61 -18.12
CA SER A 109 7.64 1.28 -18.02
C SER A 109 8.22 1.76 -16.69
N ARG A 110 7.84 2.95 -16.22
CA ARG A 110 8.21 3.47 -14.89
C ARG A 110 7.75 2.54 -13.78
N MET A 111 6.47 2.16 -13.81
CA MET A 111 5.90 1.28 -12.79
C MET A 111 6.52 -0.10 -12.80
N SER A 112 6.82 -0.65 -13.97
CA SER A 112 7.53 -1.93 -14.09
C SER A 112 8.94 -1.86 -13.49
N LEU A 113 9.71 -0.81 -13.83
CA LEU A 113 11.05 -0.63 -13.28
C LEU A 113 11.02 -0.35 -11.78
N LEU A 114 10.06 0.44 -11.29
CA LEU A 114 9.85 0.72 -9.87
C LEU A 114 9.60 -0.58 -9.09
N GLY A 115 8.70 -1.44 -9.57
CA GLY A 115 8.42 -2.73 -8.95
C GLY A 115 9.68 -3.58 -8.81
N LYS A 116 10.46 -3.70 -9.89
CA LYS A 116 11.73 -4.45 -9.89
C LYS A 116 12.78 -3.83 -8.98
N LEU A 117 12.89 -2.49 -8.94
CA LEU A 117 13.83 -1.78 -8.09
C LEU A 117 13.51 -1.96 -6.61
N VAL A 118 12.25 -1.81 -6.23
CA VAL A 118 11.81 -1.97 -4.83
C VAL A 118 11.90 -3.44 -4.41
N SER A 119 11.54 -4.37 -5.29
CA SER A 119 11.73 -5.81 -5.08
C SER A 119 13.21 -6.13 -4.84
N MET A 120 14.11 -5.71 -5.74
CA MET A 120 15.55 -5.91 -5.53
C MET A 120 16.05 -5.22 -4.24
N ALA A 121 15.56 -4.02 -3.92
CA ALA A 121 15.91 -3.33 -2.68
C ALA A 121 15.46 -4.07 -1.42
N VAL A 122 14.33 -4.77 -1.45
CA VAL A 122 13.92 -5.70 -0.39
C VAL A 122 14.90 -6.87 -0.32
N ALA A 123 15.21 -7.51 -1.45
CA ALA A 123 16.08 -8.69 -1.51
C ALA A 123 17.50 -8.42 -0.97
N VAL A 124 18.08 -7.26 -1.28
CA VAL A 124 19.45 -6.89 -0.87
C VAL A 124 19.48 -5.79 0.20
N CYS A 125 18.38 -5.57 0.92
CA CYS A 125 18.24 -4.63 2.04
C CYS A 125 18.79 -3.22 1.76
N ARG A 126 18.39 -2.61 0.64
CA ARG A 126 18.79 -1.23 0.26
C ARG A 126 17.86 -0.21 0.89
N ILE A 127 18.06 0.05 2.18
CA ILE A 127 17.24 0.96 3.01
C ILE A 127 16.97 2.32 2.34
N PRO A 128 17.97 3.01 1.73
CA PRO A 128 17.73 4.27 1.03
C PRO A 128 16.64 4.24 -0.04
N VAL A 129 16.57 3.14 -0.81
CA VAL A 129 15.57 2.95 -1.86
C VAL A 129 14.19 2.73 -1.22
N LEU A 130 14.13 1.95 -0.14
CA LEU A 130 12.88 1.67 0.59
C LEU A 130 12.31 2.94 1.25
N GLU A 131 13.15 3.81 1.80
CA GLU A 131 12.74 5.11 2.35
C GLU A 131 12.23 6.08 1.27
N CYS A 132 12.81 6.04 0.07
CA CYS A 132 12.29 6.78 -1.08
C CYS A 132 10.96 6.21 -1.55
N ALA A 133 10.83 4.89 -1.65
CA ALA A 133 9.58 4.22 -1.99
C ALA A 133 8.46 4.52 -0.97
N ALA A 134 8.78 4.55 0.32
CA ALA A 134 7.83 4.94 1.37
C ALA A 134 7.29 6.37 1.17
N SER A 135 8.18 7.32 0.88
CA SER A 135 7.80 8.71 0.61
C SER A 135 7.02 8.86 -0.70
N TRP A 136 7.37 8.07 -1.71
CA TRP A 136 6.65 8.02 -2.98
C TRP A 136 5.23 7.47 -2.80
N LEU A 137 5.04 6.41 -2.02
CA LEU A 137 3.72 5.83 -1.72
C LEU A 137 2.78 6.85 -1.05
N GLN A 138 3.30 7.69 -0.16
CA GLN A 138 2.53 8.75 0.51
C GLN A 138 2.07 9.86 -0.43
N ARG A 139 2.79 10.10 -1.53
CA ARG A 139 2.60 11.25 -2.42
C ARG A 139 2.14 10.85 -3.81
N THR A 140 1.69 9.62 -3.99
CA THR A 140 1.24 9.09 -5.27
C THR A 140 -0.21 8.62 -5.17
N PRO A 141 -1.04 8.81 -6.22
CA PRO A 141 -2.40 8.30 -6.23
C PRO A 141 -2.46 6.78 -5.95
N VAL A 142 -3.47 6.36 -5.19
CA VAL A 142 -3.63 5.00 -4.66
C VAL A 142 -3.55 3.92 -5.75
N VAL A 143 -4.03 4.21 -6.95
CA VAL A 143 -4.00 3.27 -8.10
C VAL A 143 -2.58 2.83 -8.46
N TYR A 144 -1.56 3.67 -8.29
CA TYR A 144 -0.17 3.30 -8.54
C TYR A 144 0.43 2.60 -7.32
N CYS A 145 0.03 2.98 -6.11
CA CYS A 145 0.47 2.34 -4.87
C CYS A 145 0.05 0.87 -4.81
N VAL A 146 -1.20 0.55 -5.18
CA VAL A 146 -1.67 -0.84 -5.22
C VAL A 146 -0.98 -1.67 -6.30
N ARG A 147 -0.54 -1.06 -7.41
CA ARG A 147 0.27 -1.72 -8.45
C ARG A 147 1.64 -2.13 -7.91
N LEU A 148 2.31 -1.23 -7.18
CA LEU A 148 3.58 -1.55 -6.53
C LEU A 148 3.40 -2.64 -5.46
N ALA A 149 2.37 -2.51 -4.61
CA ALA A 149 2.07 -3.52 -3.61
C ALA A 149 1.82 -4.89 -4.24
N ARG A 150 1.05 -4.96 -5.34
CA ARG A 150 0.80 -6.20 -6.07
C ARG A 150 2.09 -6.83 -6.59
N ALA A 151 2.97 -6.06 -7.23
CA ALA A 151 4.24 -6.59 -7.71
C ALA A 151 5.09 -7.23 -6.59
N LEU A 152 5.14 -6.60 -5.41
CA LEU A 152 5.87 -7.13 -4.27
C LEU A 152 5.20 -8.37 -3.65
N VAL A 153 3.87 -8.38 -3.56
CA VAL A 153 3.13 -9.55 -3.06
C VAL A 153 3.30 -10.73 -4.03
N ASP A 154 3.26 -10.48 -5.33
CA ASP A 154 3.52 -11.51 -6.34
C ASP A 154 4.93 -12.08 -6.16
N ASP A 155 5.96 -11.23 -6.07
CA ASP A 155 7.36 -11.66 -5.91
C ASP A 155 7.62 -12.42 -4.61
N TYR A 156 7.08 -11.95 -3.48
CA TYR A 156 7.45 -12.43 -2.14
C TYR A 156 6.43 -13.35 -1.46
N CYS A 157 5.20 -13.41 -1.94
CA CYS A 157 4.14 -14.21 -1.30
C CYS A 157 3.53 -15.24 -2.26
N CYS A 158 3.66 -15.06 -3.59
CA CYS A 158 3.01 -15.92 -4.57
C CYS A 158 3.99 -16.76 -5.41
N LEU A 159 5.04 -16.14 -5.96
CA LEU A 159 5.89 -16.75 -6.99
C LEU A 159 6.95 -17.70 -6.43
N VAL A 160 7.62 -17.33 -5.33
CA VAL A 160 8.75 -18.08 -4.79
C VAL A 160 8.43 -18.56 -3.36
N PRO A 161 8.27 -19.88 -3.12
CA PRO A 161 8.02 -20.39 -1.77
C PRO A 161 9.11 -19.96 -0.76
N GLY A 162 8.68 -19.48 0.40
CA GLY A 162 9.58 -19.04 1.49
C GLY A 162 10.18 -17.64 1.32
N SER A 163 10.01 -16.99 0.16
CA SER A 163 10.51 -15.62 -0.08
C SER A 163 9.90 -14.57 0.85
N VAL A 164 8.72 -14.85 1.43
CA VAL A 164 8.08 -13.99 2.45
C VAL A 164 9.02 -13.71 3.63
N GLN A 165 9.97 -14.59 3.93
CA GLN A 165 10.96 -14.37 4.99
C GLN A 165 11.90 -13.19 4.67
N THR A 166 12.24 -12.99 3.40
CA THR A 166 13.02 -11.82 2.97
C THR A 166 12.24 -10.54 3.19
N LEU A 167 10.95 -10.53 2.85
CA LEU A 167 10.09 -9.37 3.11
C LEU A 167 9.93 -9.11 4.61
N LYS A 168 9.74 -10.17 5.43
CA LYS A 168 9.65 -10.11 6.90
C LYS A 168 10.83 -9.37 7.54
N GLN A 169 12.04 -9.53 7.01
CA GLN A 169 13.27 -8.89 7.52
C GLN A 169 13.29 -7.37 7.35
N ILE A 170 12.47 -6.80 6.47
CA ILE A 170 12.45 -5.35 6.22
C ILE A 170 11.84 -4.56 7.38
N PHE A 171 11.02 -5.20 8.22
CA PHE A 171 10.38 -4.56 9.36
C PHE A 171 11.34 -3.81 10.29
N SER A 172 12.51 -4.40 10.58
CA SER A 172 13.53 -3.75 11.42
C SER A 172 14.37 -2.74 10.65
N ALA A 173 14.46 -2.86 9.32
CA ALA A 173 15.33 -2.04 8.48
C ALA A 173 14.66 -0.74 7.99
N SER A 174 13.39 -0.81 7.57
CA SER A 174 12.61 0.35 7.11
C SER A 174 11.15 0.26 7.57
N PRO A 175 10.85 0.63 8.84
CA PRO A 175 9.49 0.63 9.37
C PRO A 175 8.53 1.57 8.61
N ARG A 176 9.05 2.68 8.05
CA ARG A 176 8.24 3.61 7.25
C ARG A 176 7.75 2.96 5.97
N PHE A 177 8.60 2.20 5.29
CA PHE A 177 8.21 1.42 4.12
C PHE A 177 7.16 0.37 4.48
N CYS A 178 7.37 -0.39 5.56
CA CYS A 178 6.41 -1.38 6.03
C CYS A 178 5.02 -0.77 6.32
N CYS A 179 4.96 0.39 7.00
CA CYS A 179 3.70 1.10 7.24
C CYS A 179 2.96 1.45 5.93
N GLN A 180 3.68 1.98 4.94
CA GLN A 180 3.11 2.34 3.64
C GLN A 180 2.74 1.13 2.78
N PHE A 181 3.53 0.07 2.88
CA PHE A 181 3.24 -1.20 2.24
C PHE A 181 1.95 -1.82 2.78
N ILE A 182 1.76 -1.88 4.12
CA ILE A 182 0.50 -2.34 4.73
C ILE A 182 -0.67 -1.48 4.26
N THR A 183 -0.50 -0.15 4.23
CA THR A 183 -1.56 0.77 3.77
C THR A 183 -1.95 0.50 2.31
N SER A 184 -0.97 0.24 1.45
CA SER A 184 -1.20 -0.10 0.05
C SER A 184 -1.81 -1.49 -0.13
N VAL A 185 -1.35 -2.48 0.64
CA VAL A 185 -1.83 -3.87 0.61
C VAL A 185 -3.28 -3.96 1.07
N THR A 186 -3.66 -3.21 2.09
CA THR A 186 -5.05 -3.18 2.59
C THR A 186 -6.00 -2.42 1.67
N ALA A 187 -5.48 -1.53 0.82
CA ALA A 187 -6.22 -0.94 -0.31
C ALA A 187 -6.32 -1.89 -1.51
N LEU A 188 -5.32 -2.75 -1.72
CA LEU A 188 -5.27 -3.73 -2.81
C LEU A 188 -6.21 -4.93 -2.56
N TYR A 189 -6.14 -5.54 -1.38
CA TYR A 189 -6.94 -6.70 -1.01
C TYR A 189 -8.12 -6.25 -0.16
N ASP A 190 -9.21 -5.83 -0.78
CA ASP A 190 -10.36 -5.27 -0.07
C ASP A 190 -11.39 -6.33 0.36
N LEU A 191 -11.16 -7.62 0.09
CA LEU A 191 -12.08 -8.74 0.31
C LEU A 191 -13.41 -8.65 -0.47
N SER A 192 -13.52 -7.78 -1.48
CA SER A 192 -14.74 -7.64 -2.29
C SER A 192 -15.02 -8.86 -3.18
N SER A 193 -13.98 -9.59 -3.60
CA SER A 193 -14.04 -10.87 -4.31
C SER A 193 -13.04 -11.87 -3.73
N ASP A 194 -13.10 -13.14 -4.16
CA ASP A 194 -12.23 -14.19 -3.62
C ASP A 194 -10.77 -14.02 -4.02
N ASP A 195 -10.50 -13.42 -5.19
CA ASP A 195 -9.15 -13.05 -5.66
C ASP A 195 -8.56 -11.85 -4.88
N LEU A 196 -9.41 -11.12 -4.16
CA LEU A 196 -9.05 -9.95 -3.37
C LEU A 196 -9.01 -10.28 -1.86
N ILE A 197 -9.01 -11.57 -1.51
CA ILE A 197 -8.65 -12.04 -0.16
C ILE A 197 -7.11 -12.09 -0.08
N PRO A 198 -6.48 -11.48 0.95
CA PRO A 198 -5.02 -11.47 1.04
C PRO A 198 -4.46 -12.89 1.19
N PRO A 199 -3.32 -13.22 0.53
CA PRO A 199 -2.60 -14.48 0.75
C PRO A 199 -2.30 -14.70 2.24
N LEU A 200 -2.36 -15.96 2.70
CA LEU A 200 -2.20 -16.27 4.12
C LEU A 200 -0.83 -15.84 4.67
N ASP A 201 0.25 -16.09 3.93
CA ASP A 201 1.61 -15.71 4.32
C ASP A 201 1.76 -14.18 4.49
N LEU A 202 1.08 -13.42 3.63
CA LEU A 202 1.02 -11.95 3.71
C LEU A 202 0.26 -11.51 4.96
N LEU A 203 -0.92 -12.10 5.21
CA LEU A 203 -1.71 -11.81 6.40
C LEU A 203 -0.93 -12.13 7.69
N GLU A 204 -0.32 -13.31 7.77
CA GLU A 204 0.46 -13.74 8.92
C GLU A 204 1.64 -12.80 9.18
N MET A 205 2.37 -12.42 8.13
CA MET A 205 3.47 -11.46 8.22
C MET A 205 2.99 -10.12 8.80
N ILE A 206 1.92 -9.54 8.23
CA ILE A 206 1.39 -8.24 8.67
C ILE A 206 0.92 -8.32 10.14
N VAL A 207 0.21 -9.40 10.50
CA VAL A 207 -0.24 -9.61 11.89
C VAL A 207 0.94 -9.72 12.84
N ASN A 208 2.02 -10.40 12.46
CA ASN A 208 3.21 -10.52 13.30
C ASN A 208 3.94 -9.17 13.44
N TRP A 209 4.12 -8.42 12.37
CA TRP A 209 4.72 -7.08 12.43
C TRP A 209 3.96 -6.13 13.37
N ILE A 210 2.63 -6.08 13.24
CA ILE A 210 1.79 -5.18 14.05
C ILE A 210 1.78 -5.64 15.51
N PHE A 211 1.78 -6.96 15.75
CA PHE A 211 1.83 -7.49 17.10
C PHE A 211 3.18 -7.24 17.79
N GLU A 212 4.28 -7.29 17.04
CA GLU A 212 5.63 -7.02 17.55
C GLU A 212 5.84 -5.52 17.87
N ASP A 213 5.45 -4.60 16.98
CA ASP A 213 5.42 -3.17 17.29
C ASP A 213 4.14 -2.49 16.77
N PRO A 214 3.12 -2.31 17.63
CA PRO A 214 1.88 -1.63 17.26
C PRO A 214 2.07 -0.20 16.74
N ARG A 215 3.18 0.48 17.09
CA ARG A 215 3.45 1.84 16.60
C ARG A 215 3.84 1.87 15.14
N LEU A 216 4.19 0.72 14.54
CA LEU A 216 4.49 0.60 13.12
C LEU A 216 3.42 1.27 12.26
N ILE A 217 2.15 1.01 12.56
CA ILE A 217 1.03 1.52 11.76
C ILE A 217 0.72 3.00 12.02
N LEU A 218 1.39 3.62 12.99
CA LEU A 218 1.28 5.05 13.28
C LEU A 218 2.49 5.83 12.76
N ILE A 219 3.57 5.18 12.33
CA ILE A 219 4.85 5.86 12.05
C ILE A 219 4.73 6.96 10.99
N THR A 220 3.88 6.78 9.98
CA THR A 220 3.64 7.80 8.96
C THR A 220 2.96 9.03 9.58
N PHE A 221 1.85 8.83 10.29
CA PHE A 221 1.17 9.89 11.03
C PHE A 221 2.11 10.61 12.01
N LEU A 222 2.96 9.86 12.73
CA LEU A 222 3.88 10.41 13.71
C LEU A 222 4.97 11.29 13.07
N ASN A 223 5.45 10.94 11.87
CA ASN A 223 6.56 11.65 11.22
C ASN A 223 6.13 12.66 10.14
N THR A 224 4.86 12.67 9.73
CA THR A 224 4.39 13.57 8.68
C THR A 224 3.91 14.89 9.29
N PRO A 225 4.38 16.05 8.79
CA PRO A 225 3.78 17.35 9.10
C PRO A 225 2.36 17.38 8.52
N ILE A 226 1.35 17.49 9.38
CA ILE A 226 -0.04 17.43 8.94
C ILE A 226 -0.44 18.81 8.41
N ALA A 227 -0.46 18.94 7.08
CA ALA A 227 -1.16 20.02 6.40
C ALA A 227 -2.66 19.70 6.37
N ALA A 228 -3.51 20.72 6.47
CA ALA A 228 -4.91 20.60 6.85
C ALA A 228 -5.83 19.78 5.92
N ASN A 229 -5.35 19.22 4.81
CA ASN A 229 -6.14 18.40 3.90
C ASN A 229 -5.30 17.26 3.31
N LEU A 230 -5.76 16.01 3.51
CA LEU A 230 -5.23 14.88 2.75
C LEU A 230 -5.81 14.91 1.33
N PRO A 231 -4.98 14.76 0.29
CA PRO A 231 -5.49 14.80 -1.08
C PRO A 231 -6.36 13.57 -1.36
N ILE A 232 -7.52 13.80 -1.98
CA ILE A 232 -8.45 12.74 -2.37
C ILE A 232 -7.79 11.82 -3.41
N GLY A 233 -7.98 10.51 -3.27
CA GLY A 233 -7.42 9.51 -4.19
C GLY A 233 -5.99 9.09 -3.87
N PHE A 234 -5.48 9.42 -2.69
CA PHE A 234 -4.18 8.99 -2.17
C PHE A 234 -4.36 7.99 -1.03
N LEU A 235 -3.26 7.42 -0.54
CA LEU A 235 -3.30 6.54 0.63
C LEU A 235 -3.63 7.31 1.90
N GLU A 236 -4.31 6.62 2.82
CA GLU A 236 -4.54 7.11 4.18
C GLU A 236 -3.21 7.27 4.94
N LEU A 237 -3.19 8.14 5.95
CA LEU A 237 -2.00 8.35 6.80
C LEU A 237 -1.60 7.11 7.62
N THR A 238 -2.54 6.19 7.83
CA THR A 238 -2.32 4.95 8.57
C THR A 238 -3.09 3.81 7.89
N PRO A 239 -2.65 2.55 8.01
CA PRO A 239 -3.39 1.42 7.49
C PRO A 239 -4.64 1.07 8.32
N LEU A 240 -4.95 1.79 9.41
CA LEU A 240 -6.01 1.45 10.36
C LEU A 240 -7.35 1.21 9.67
N THR A 241 -7.78 2.11 8.78
CA THR A 241 -9.04 1.97 8.04
C THR A 241 -9.10 0.67 7.23
N GLY A 242 -8.00 0.33 6.53
CA GLY A 242 -7.90 -0.88 5.74
C GLY A 242 -7.86 -2.16 6.59
N LEU A 243 -7.14 -2.13 7.72
CA LEU A 243 -7.07 -3.25 8.66
C LEU A 243 -8.40 -3.50 9.38
N ILE A 244 -9.13 -2.44 9.75
CA ILE A 244 -10.48 -2.56 10.30
C ILE A 244 -11.41 -3.19 9.26
N ARG A 245 -11.36 -2.70 8.00
CA ARG A 245 -12.12 -3.30 6.89
C ARG A 245 -11.82 -4.79 6.74
N TRP A 246 -10.56 -5.20 6.81
CA TRP A 246 -10.17 -6.61 6.79
C TRP A 246 -10.83 -7.40 7.92
N CYS A 247 -10.68 -6.96 9.16
CA CYS A 247 -11.23 -7.63 10.33
C CYS A 247 -12.76 -7.75 10.26
N VAL A 248 -13.44 -6.71 9.78
CA VAL A 248 -14.90 -6.66 9.67
C VAL A 248 -15.41 -7.52 8.52
N LYS A 249 -14.77 -7.51 7.35
CA LYS A 249 -15.26 -8.26 6.17
C LYS A 249 -14.84 -9.72 6.16
N ALA A 250 -13.75 -10.10 6.85
CA ALA A 250 -13.19 -11.43 6.79
C ALA A 250 -14.19 -12.57 7.10
N PRO A 251 -15.05 -12.51 8.14
CA PRO A 251 -16.00 -13.59 8.41
C PRO A 251 -16.92 -13.86 7.21
N LEU A 252 -17.46 -12.81 6.60
CA LEU A 252 -18.36 -12.90 5.44
C LEU A 252 -17.62 -13.36 4.17
N ALA A 253 -16.42 -12.82 3.92
CA ALA A 253 -15.63 -13.19 2.74
C ALA A 253 -15.22 -14.67 2.75
N TYR A 254 -14.83 -15.22 3.90
CA TYR A 254 -14.50 -16.64 4.02
C TYR A 254 -15.74 -17.53 3.99
N LYS A 255 -16.90 -17.06 4.48
CA LYS A 255 -18.17 -17.78 4.31
C LYS A 255 -18.59 -17.84 2.85
N ARG A 256 -18.42 -16.75 2.10
CA ARG A 256 -18.66 -16.70 0.65
C ARG A 256 -17.79 -17.69 -0.11
N LYS A 257 -16.47 -17.68 0.13
CA LYS A 257 -15.52 -18.59 -0.52
C LYS A 257 -15.85 -20.07 -0.32
N LYS A 258 -16.54 -20.41 0.77
CA LYS A 258 -16.98 -21.79 1.08
C LYS A 258 -18.28 -22.19 0.39
N GLN A 259 -19.09 -21.24 -0.05
CA GLN A 259 -20.32 -21.59 -0.77
C GLN A 259 -19.93 -22.15 -2.14
N PRO A 260 -20.41 -23.36 -2.51
CA PRO A 260 -20.19 -23.86 -3.85
C PRO A 260 -20.82 -22.89 -4.85
N PRO A 261 -20.15 -22.61 -6.00
CA PRO A 261 -20.79 -21.84 -7.06
C PRO A 261 -22.10 -22.54 -7.41
N LEU A 262 -23.19 -21.76 -7.54
CA LEU A 262 -24.50 -22.24 -7.95
C LEU A 262 -24.42 -22.79 -9.38
N ALA A 263 -23.93 -24.01 -9.52
CA ALA A 263 -23.96 -24.75 -10.77
C ALA A 263 -25.35 -25.35 -10.92
N ASN A 264 -26.12 -24.79 -11.86
CA ASN A 264 -27.20 -25.54 -12.50
C ASN A 264 -26.58 -26.76 -13.20
N GLY A 265 -26.51 -27.89 -12.53
CA GLY A 265 -26.06 -29.16 -13.11
C GLY A 265 -25.25 -30.02 -12.15
N HIS A 266 -25.76 -31.21 -11.88
CA HIS A 266 -25.12 -32.27 -11.09
C HIS A 266 -23.62 -32.43 -11.39
N VAL A 267 -22.76 -32.05 -10.45
CA VAL A 267 -21.43 -32.64 -10.28
C VAL A 267 -21.18 -32.83 -8.79
N THR A 268 -21.04 -34.09 -8.38
CA THR A 268 -20.61 -34.49 -7.04
C THR A 268 -19.21 -33.97 -6.75
N ALA A 269 -19.10 -32.85 -6.05
CA ALA A 269 -17.83 -32.32 -5.59
C ALA A 269 -17.36 -33.09 -4.35
N LYS A 270 -16.26 -33.82 -4.52
CA LYS A 270 -15.54 -34.49 -3.44
C LYS A 270 -14.94 -33.40 -2.54
N VAL A 271 -15.49 -33.22 -1.34
CA VAL A 271 -14.98 -32.30 -0.31
C VAL A 271 -13.54 -32.70 0.00
N THR A 272 -12.56 -31.94 -0.49
CA THR A 272 -11.16 -32.04 -0.06
C THR A 272 -11.08 -31.62 1.40
N LYS A 273 -10.74 -32.59 2.25
CA LYS A 273 -10.79 -32.54 3.73
C LYS A 273 -9.70 -31.64 4.35
N ASP A 274 -8.87 -30.98 3.55
CA ASP A 274 -7.68 -30.23 3.98
C ASP A 274 -7.91 -28.72 4.21
N SER A 275 -9.08 -28.16 3.90
CA SER A 275 -9.35 -26.73 4.08
C SER A 275 -9.64 -26.30 5.53
N GLY A 276 -9.97 -27.24 6.42
CA GLY A 276 -10.39 -26.94 7.79
C GLY A 276 -9.28 -26.37 8.70
N GLY A 277 -8.01 -26.70 8.45
CA GLY A 277 -6.87 -26.18 9.22
C GLY A 277 -6.55 -24.73 8.86
N VAL A 278 -6.39 -24.46 7.56
CA VAL A 278 -6.09 -23.13 7.01
C VAL A 278 -7.15 -22.09 7.36
N ASP A 279 -8.43 -22.49 7.39
CA ASP A 279 -9.53 -21.60 7.79
C ASP A 279 -9.52 -21.24 9.28
N ARG A 280 -9.07 -22.17 10.13
CA ARG A 280 -8.97 -21.92 11.57
C ARG A 280 -7.81 -20.96 11.87
N ASP A 281 -6.70 -21.13 11.14
CA ASP A 281 -5.52 -20.29 11.27
C ASP A 281 -5.82 -18.86 10.81
N SER A 282 -6.52 -18.68 9.68
CA SER A 282 -6.92 -17.35 9.19
C SER A 282 -7.85 -16.63 10.17
N HIS A 283 -8.83 -17.34 10.76
CA HIS A 283 -9.73 -16.76 11.74
C HIS A 283 -8.99 -16.26 13.00
N LEU A 284 -8.00 -17.01 13.47
CA LEU A 284 -7.17 -16.61 14.60
C LEU A 284 -6.33 -15.38 14.27
N LEU A 285 -5.76 -15.30 13.06
CA LEU A 285 -5.01 -14.14 12.58
C LEU A 285 -5.87 -12.87 12.55
N TYR A 286 -7.10 -12.93 12.02
CA TYR A 286 -8.00 -11.76 12.04
C TYR A 286 -8.44 -11.35 13.44
N SER A 287 -8.59 -12.31 14.36
CA SER A 287 -8.92 -12.01 15.76
C SER A 287 -7.76 -11.31 16.47
N LYS A 288 -6.52 -11.78 16.24
CA LYS A 288 -5.29 -11.13 16.72
C LYS A 288 -5.13 -9.74 16.11
N LEU A 289 -5.38 -9.61 14.80
CA LEU A 289 -5.31 -8.33 14.09
C LEU A 289 -6.32 -7.31 14.62
N HIS A 290 -7.56 -7.74 14.84
CA HIS A 290 -8.62 -6.90 15.39
C HIS A 290 -8.23 -6.38 16.77
N LEU A 291 -7.76 -7.25 17.66
CA LEU A 291 -7.28 -6.84 18.98
C LEU A 291 -6.14 -5.82 18.88
N SER A 292 -5.15 -6.07 18.03
CA SER A 292 -4.04 -5.12 17.82
C SER A 292 -4.52 -3.77 17.27
N ALA A 293 -5.48 -3.76 16.34
CA ALA A 293 -6.07 -2.53 15.83
C ALA A 293 -6.78 -1.72 16.92
N LEU A 294 -7.56 -2.38 17.78
CA LEU A 294 -8.21 -1.73 18.93
C LEU A 294 -7.18 -1.15 19.91
N GLN A 295 -6.11 -1.89 20.22
CA GLN A 295 -5.02 -1.41 21.09
C GLN A 295 -4.35 -0.17 20.50
N VAL A 296 -4.07 -0.16 19.20
CA VAL A 296 -3.49 1.01 18.53
C VAL A 296 -4.44 2.20 18.57
N LEU A 297 -5.74 1.99 18.37
CA LEU A 297 -6.73 3.07 18.49
C LEU A 297 -6.73 3.67 19.90
N MET A 298 -6.58 2.86 20.95
CA MET A 298 -6.45 3.37 22.32
C MET A 298 -5.17 4.19 22.52
N MET A 299 -4.04 3.76 21.94
CA MET A 299 -2.78 4.52 21.99
C MET A 299 -2.87 5.86 21.25
N LEU A 300 -3.69 5.93 20.20
CA LEU A 300 -3.78 7.10 19.35
C LEU A 300 -4.26 8.36 20.07
N GLN A 301 -5.12 8.22 21.09
CA GLN A 301 -5.59 9.35 21.90
C GLN A 301 -4.44 10.18 22.46
N VAL A 302 -3.39 9.51 22.99
CA VAL A 302 -2.21 10.17 23.56
C VAL A 302 -1.50 10.96 22.47
N HIS A 303 -1.21 10.35 21.33
CA HIS A 303 -0.49 11.00 20.23
C HIS A 303 -1.28 12.14 19.57
N LEU A 304 -2.60 12.00 19.44
CA LEU A 304 -3.47 13.08 18.96
C LEU A 304 -3.45 14.26 19.93
N THR A 305 -3.44 13.99 21.25
CA THR A 305 -3.36 15.04 22.28
C THR A 305 -2.01 15.75 22.24
N GLU A 306 -0.90 15.00 22.20
CA GLU A 306 0.47 15.52 22.11
C GLU A 306 0.67 16.41 20.88
N LYS A 307 0.03 16.07 19.75
CA LYS A 307 0.07 16.85 18.51
C LYS A 307 -0.95 17.98 18.44
N ASN A 308 -1.79 18.20 19.46
CA ASN A 308 -2.90 19.16 19.46
C ASN A 308 -3.94 18.91 18.34
N LEU A 309 -4.17 17.65 18.01
CA LEU A 309 -5.06 17.17 16.96
C LEU A 309 -6.28 16.40 17.48
N TYR A 310 -6.34 16.14 18.78
CA TYR A 310 -7.49 15.46 19.40
C TYR A 310 -8.79 16.23 19.12
N GLY A 311 -9.79 15.54 18.56
CA GLY A 311 -11.06 16.14 18.14
C GLY A 311 -10.99 17.02 16.89
N ARG A 312 -9.81 17.17 16.27
CA ARG A 312 -9.59 18.02 15.08
C ARG A 312 -9.22 17.23 13.83
N LEU A 313 -8.59 16.07 14.01
CA LEU A 313 -8.22 15.16 12.92
C LEU A 313 -8.74 13.76 13.23
N GLY A 314 -9.64 13.26 12.38
CA GLY A 314 -9.97 11.85 12.34
C GLY A 314 -8.98 11.11 11.44
N LEU A 315 -8.32 10.06 11.96
CA LEU A 315 -7.51 9.15 11.15
C LEU A 315 -8.35 8.06 10.48
N ILE A 316 -9.59 7.88 10.93
CA ILE A 316 -10.60 7.07 10.26
C ILE A 316 -11.68 8.04 9.76
N LEU A 317 -11.76 8.20 8.44
CA LEU A 317 -12.77 9.07 7.83
C LEU A 317 -14.14 8.38 7.86
N PHE A 318 -15.16 9.12 8.29
CA PHE A 318 -16.54 8.63 8.32
C PHE A 318 -17.03 8.17 6.94
N ASP A 319 -16.61 8.86 5.88
CA ASP A 319 -16.93 8.52 4.48
C ASP A 319 -16.45 7.12 4.07
N HIS A 320 -15.48 6.54 4.77
CA HIS A 320 -15.05 5.15 4.55
C HIS A 320 -15.91 4.12 5.28
N MET A 321 -16.63 4.52 6.33
CA MET A 321 -17.49 3.61 7.11
C MET A 321 -18.82 3.36 6.41
N VAL A 322 -19.31 4.34 5.64
CA VAL A 322 -20.57 4.22 4.91
C VAL A 322 -20.51 3.09 3.85
N PRO A 323 -19.55 3.07 2.91
CA PRO A 323 -19.43 1.96 1.95
C PRO A 323 -19.17 0.62 2.63
N LEU A 324 -18.44 0.60 3.75
CA LEU A 324 -18.18 -0.63 4.50
C LEU A 324 -19.48 -1.24 5.03
N VAL A 325 -20.37 -0.43 5.61
CA VAL A 325 -21.69 -0.90 6.09
C VAL A 325 -22.56 -1.39 4.94
N GLU A 326 -22.57 -0.67 3.82
CA GLU A 326 -23.33 -1.07 2.63
C GLU A 326 -22.83 -2.41 2.06
N GLU A 327 -21.52 -2.62 2.04
CA GLU A 327 -20.92 -3.89 1.64
C GLU A 327 -21.25 -5.03 2.59
N ILE A 328 -21.24 -4.80 3.91
CA ILE A 328 -21.66 -5.80 4.90
C ILE A 328 -23.11 -6.19 4.67
N ASN A 329 -24.00 -5.21 4.47
CA ASN A 329 -25.41 -5.47 4.21
C ASN A 329 -25.59 -6.28 2.92
N ARG A 330 -24.92 -5.88 1.82
CA ARG A 330 -24.94 -6.62 0.55
C ARG A 330 -24.45 -8.06 0.72
N LEU A 331 -23.33 -8.27 1.43
CA LEU A 331 -22.78 -9.62 1.66
C LEU A 331 -23.69 -10.46 2.57
N ALA A 332 -24.33 -9.86 3.56
CA ALA A 332 -25.29 -10.54 4.43
C ALA A 332 -26.51 -11.03 3.62
N ASP A 333 -27.02 -10.19 2.71
CA ASP A 333 -28.13 -10.54 1.83
C ASP A 333 -27.72 -11.65 0.84
N GLU A 334 -26.54 -11.53 0.20
CA GLU A 334 -26.00 -12.53 -0.73
C GLU A 334 -25.81 -13.90 -0.08
N LEU A 335 -25.31 -13.94 1.16
CA LEU A 335 -25.01 -15.19 1.86
C LEU A 335 -26.22 -15.88 2.47
N ASN A 336 -27.39 -15.22 2.45
CA ASN A 336 -28.59 -15.54 3.22
C ASN A 336 -28.34 -15.42 4.74
N PRO A 337 -29.01 -14.50 5.45
CA PRO A 337 -28.80 -14.29 6.89
C PRO A 337 -28.96 -15.55 7.75
N LEU A 338 -29.81 -16.50 7.35
CA LEU A 338 -30.00 -17.76 8.07
C LEU A 338 -28.78 -18.70 7.98
N ASN A 339 -28.02 -18.59 6.89
CA ASN A 339 -26.84 -19.43 6.64
C ASN A 339 -25.55 -18.82 7.18
N ALA A 340 -25.48 -17.49 7.26
CA ALA A 340 -24.29 -16.75 7.69
C ALA A 340 -24.48 -15.97 9.01
N SER A 341 -25.45 -16.35 9.84
CA SER A 341 -25.80 -15.59 11.06
C SER A 341 -24.61 -15.35 11.99
N GLN A 342 -23.76 -16.36 12.21
CA GLN A 342 -22.59 -16.23 13.09
C GLN A 342 -21.53 -15.29 12.48
N GLU A 343 -21.31 -15.37 11.17
CA GLU A 343 -20.35 -14.53 10.48
C GLU A 343 -20.84 -13.07 10.36
N ILE A 344 -22.15 -12.87 10.19
CA ILE A 344 -22.79 -11.54 10.21
C ILE A 344 -22.65 -10.93 11.61
N GLU A 345 -23.02 -11.66 12.66
CA GLU A 345 -22.89 -11.21 14.05
C GLU A 345 -21.45 -10.82 14.38
N LEU A 346 -20.47 -11.68 14.08
CA LEU A 346 -19.06 -11.39 14.32
C LEU A 346 -18.56 -10.16 13.54
N SER A 347 -19.04 -9.97 12.31
CA SER A 347 -18.68 -8.80 11.49
C SER A 347 -19.24 -7.51 12.09
N LEU A 348 -20.50 -7.54 12.54
CA LEU A 348 -21.17 -6.42 13.19
C LEU A 348 -20.53 -6.08 14.54
N ASP A 349 -20.17 -7.09 15.34
CA ASP A 349 -19.48 -6.89 16.62
C ASP A 349 -18.11 -6.25 16.43
N ARG A 350 -17.32 -6.72 15.46
CA ARG A 350 -16.02 -6.12 15.13
C ARG A 350 -16.18 -4.67 14.67
N LEU A 351 -17.18 -4.39 13.84
CA LEU A 351 -17.47 -3.02 13.40
C LEU A 351 -17.86 -2.13 14.59
N ALA A 352 -18.78 -2.59 15.43
CA ALA A 352 -19.25 -1.84 16.60
C ALA A 352 -18.10 -1.53 17.57
N GLN A 353 -17.27 -2.53 17.89
CA GLN A 353 -16.07 -2.35 18.73
C GLN A 353 -15.09 -1.34 18.11
N ALA A 354 -14.78 -1.47 16.81
CA ALA A 354 -13.87 -0.55 16.13
C ALA A 354 -14.39 0.89 16.12
N LEU A 355 -15.68 1.09 15.80
CA LEU A 355 -16.31 2.42 15.84
C LEU A 355 -16.31 3.00 17.26
N GLN A 356 -16.69 2.22 18.26
CA GLN A 356 -16.74 2.66 19.65
C GLN A 356 -15.35 3.11 20.14
N VAL A 357 -14.32 2.29 19.92
CA VAL A 357 -12.95 2.62 20.36
C VAL A 357 -12.39 3.79 19.55
N ALA A 358 -12.62 3.84 18.24
CA ALA A 358 -12.17 4.95 17.39
C ALA A 358 -12.80 6.29 17.79
N MET A 359 -14.09 6.30 18.14
CA MET A 359 -14.76 7.50 18.65
C MET A 359 -14.21 7.91 20.02
N ALA A 360 -14.07 6.95 20.93
CA ALA A 360 -13.57 7.21 22.28
C ALA A 360 -12.13 7.75 22.29
N SER A 361 -11.30 7.31 21.34
CA SER A 361 -9.92 7.78 21.21
C SER A 361 -9.75 9.04 20.36
N GLY A 362 -10.84 9.57 19.79
CA GLY A 362 -10.79 10.72 18.88
C GLY A 362 -10.25 10.40 17.47
N ALA A 363 -10.09 9.12 17.13
CA ALA A 363 -9.66 8.65 15.81
C ALA A 363 -10.73 8.79 14.73
N LEU A 364 -12.01 8.73 15.12
CA LEU A 364 -13.17 8.93 14.27
C LEU A 364 -13.98 10.12 14.78
N LEU A 365 -14.16 11.13 13.93
CA LEU A 365 -14.99 12.29 14.20
C LEU A 365 -16.36 12.07 13.54
N CYS A 366 -17.39 11.79 14.33
CA CYS A 366 -18.75 11.63 13.83
C CYS A 366 -19.77 12.20 14.82
N THR A 367 -20.88 12.71 14.30
CA THR A 367 -22.01 13.18 15.09
C THR A 367 -22.94 12.03 15.47
N ARG A 368 -23.91 12.30 16.35
CA ARG A 368 -24.97 11.33 16.67
C ARG A 368 -25.87 11.02 15.47
N ASP A 369 -26.06 11.97 14.58
CA ASP A 369 -26.90 11.80 13.37
C ASP A 369 -26.18 10.96 12.31
N ASP A 370 -24.86 11.13 12.20
CA ASP A 370 -24.00 10.28 11.37
C ASP A 370 -24.10 8.80 11.79
N LEU A 371 -24.01 8.54 13.10
CA LEU A 371 -24.18 7.17 13.63
C LEU A 371 -25.57 6.61 13.40
N ARG A 372 -26.64 7.40 13.59
CA ARG A 372 -28.01 6.96 13.27
C ARG A 372 -28.12 6.56 11.81
N THR A 373 -27.51 7.35 10.93
CA THR A 373 -27.49 7.08 9.49
C THR A 373 -26.74 5.78 9.18
N LEU A 374 -25.57 5.54 9.76
CA LEU A 374 -24.85 4.26 9.62
C LEU A 374 -25.69 3.08 10.14
N CYS A 375 -26.23 3.18 11.35
CA CYS A 375 -27.00 2.10 11.96
C CYS A 375 -28.25 1.73 11.15
N SER A 376 -28.88 2.70 10.49
CA SER A 376 -30.05 2.45 9.62
C SER A 376 -29.74 1.61 8.37
N ARG A 377 -28.46 1.50 7.99
CA ARG A 377 -27.99 0.75 6.83
C ARG A 377 -27.45 -0.64 7.20
N LEU A 378 -27.36 -0.98 8.48
CA LEU A 378 -26.88 -2.28 8.92
C LEU A 378 -27.93 -3.37 8.59
N PRO A 379 -27.48 -4.60 8.31
CA PRO A 379 -28.40 -5.73 8.15
C PRO A 379 -29.25 -5.90 9.41
N HIS A 380 -30.52 -6.24 9.21
CA HIS A 380 -31.48 -6.39 10.30
C HIS A 380 -31.15 -7.63 11.12
N ASN A 381 -30.33 -7.48 12.17
CA ASN A 381 -30.15 -8.52 13.17
C ASN A 381 -31.39 -8.53 14.08
N LYS A 382 -32.30 -9.48 13.87
CA LYS A 382 -33.27 -9.88 14.90
C LYS A 382 -32.53 -10.88 15.83
N PRO A 383 -32.47 -10.73 17.17
CA PRO A 383 -33.42 -10.00 18.03
C PRO A 383 -32.75 -9.22 19.20
N ILE A 384 -32.74 -7.89 19.14
CA ILE A 384 -32.86 -7.03 20.34
C ILE A 384 -33.91 -5.96 20.01
N ARG A 385 -35.18 -6.40 20.01
CA ARG A 385 -36.37 -5.58 20.18
C ARG A 385 -37.32 -6.33 21.09
#